data_AF-A0AAE1CIK7-F1
#
_entry.id   AF-A0AAE1CIK7-F1
#
_cell.length_a   1.000
_cell.length_b   1.000
_cell.length_c   1.000
_cell.angle_alpha   90.00
_cell.angle_beta   90.00
_cell.angle_gamma   90.00
#
_symmetry.space_group_name_H-M   'P 1'
#
loop_
_entity.id
_entity.type
_entity.pdbx_description
1 polymer ?
#
loop_
_entity_poly.entity_id
_entity_poly.type
_entity_poly.pdbx_seq_one_letter_code
_entity_poly.pdbx_strand_id
1 'polypeptide(L)'
;MAAAGGFSCFVRWICHIPTGYLAFNGIDLYNKAKGVADLDAFPNGSVFRHGLLLVGATSVITFVWNFIMFGASPFARGGWLGLIGVVDTVFGCVLVLGIVFQNKFLPGTYGGCGYAAAAQYGTGPGARNFYIDAAGTGDPSGSEPDKPHELCISMMQSWAVAIAVAALYLFCALLEIGFGFANADCCDGLGDALVTLLIILVYPLVWVFKLLRWIWRFITGAPIKLFRDRRTRPDFVVLQTVVIGDTGSEASSLSADEKKEKTEAAAPPVSSAAQVLLAKKLHFADLVKMGLAPGDLGDASVVDLGQFTCVEETRAQCGICGMQICKGCANQVPATESPAQFHMRKCQAYCRPCYLSLPEREPGAECPPPSLFPACVMDGKDERFSTEEREGRDICRICAAKSANER
;
A
#
# COMPACT_ATOMS: atom_id res chain seq x y z
N MET A 1 34.89 -39.50 -5.61
CA MET A 1 33.86 -39.72 -4.57
C MET A 1 33.91 -38.75 -3.38
N ALA A 2 35.03 -38.09 -3.05
CA ALA A 2 35.08 -37.04 -2.01
C ALA A 2 34.32 -35.73 -2.35
N ALA A 3 33.83 -35.59 -3.60
CA ALA A 3 33.25 -34.35 -4.09
C ALA A 3 31.79 -34.09 -3.65
N ALA A 4 30.98 -35.14 -3.44
CA ALA A 4 29.54 -34.97 -3.19
C ALA A 4 29.24 -34.39 -1.79
N GLY A 5 29.85 -34.95 -0.74
CA GLY A 5 29.73 -34.43 0.63
C GLY A 5 30.33 -33.03 0.77
N GLY A 6 31.46 -32.76 0.10
CA GLY A 6 32.07 -31.43 0.08
C GLY A 6 31.19 -30.35 -0.56
N PHE A 7 30.51 -30.67 -1.67
CA PHE A 7 29.58 -29.75 -2.31
C PHE A 7 28.37 -29.44 -1.41
N SER A 8 27.76 -30.47 -0.79
CA SER A 8 26.66 -30.26 0.18
C SER A 8 27.10 -29.34 1.33
N CYS A 9 28.28 -29.59 1.91
CA CYS A 9 28.84 -28.76 2.98
C CYS A 9 28.99 -27.29 2.56
N PHE A 10 29.50 -27.02 1.35
CA PHE A 10 29.64 -25.66 0.83
C PHE A 10 28.30 -24.95 0.63
N VAL A 11 27.30 -25.62 0.06
CA VAL A 11 25.98 -24.98 -0.14
C VAL A 11 25.28 -24.74 1.20
N ARG A 12 25.38 -25.67 2.15
CA ARG A 12 24.86 -25.46 3.52
C ARG A 12 25.50 -24.27 4.21
N TRP A 13 26.81 -24.08 4.04
CA TRP A 13 27.51 -22.89 4.54
C TRP A 13 26.91 -21.60 3.96
N ILE A 14 26.69 -21.54 2.65
CA ILE A 14 26.05 -20.39 1.99
C ILE A 14 24.64 -20.14 2.55
N CYS A 15 23.88 -21.21 2.80
CA CYS A 15 22.52 -21.11 3.33
C CYS A 15 22.48 -20.70 4.81
N HIS A 16 23.58 -20.86 5.56
CA HIS A 16 23.59 -20.68 7.00
C HIS A 16 23.28 -19.24 7.42
N ILE A 17 23.91 -18.25 6.77
CA ILE A 17 23.72 -16.82 7.06
C ILE A 17 22.26 -16.37 6.80
N PRO A 18 21.67 -16.55 5.61
CA PRO A 18 20.30 -16.13 5.36
C PRO A 18 19.27 -16.90 6.19
N THR A 19 19.52 -18.19 6.49
CA THR A 19 18.65 -18.97 7.38
C THR A 19 18.71 -18.44 8.82
N GLY A 20 19.89 -18.06 9.31
CA GLY A 20 20.06 -17.42 10.61
C GLY A 20 19.34 -16.08 10.70
N TYR A 21 19.49 -15.21 9.69
CA TYR A 21 18.71 -13.97 9.59
C TYR A 21 17.21 -14.25 9.67
N LEU A 22 16.71 -15.22 8.91
CA LEU A 22 15.30 -15.58 8.88
C LEU A 22 14.80 -16.17 10.20
N ALA A 23 15.63 -16.93 10.91
CA ALA A 23 15.32 -17.50 12.21
C ALA A 23 15.10 -16.40 13.25
N PHE A 24 16.05 -15.48 13.40
CA PHE A 24 15.94 -14.42 14.41
C PHE A 24 14.90 -13.36 14.02
N ASN A 25 14.93 -12.87 12.78
CA ASN A 25 14.00 -11.85 12.31
C ASN A 25 12.56 -12.41 12.20
N GLY A 26 12.39 -13.65 11.75
CA GLY A 26 11.07 -14.28 11.61
C GLY A 26 10.35 -14.45 12.95
N ILE A 27 11.08 -14.84 14.01
CA ILE A 27 10.51 -14.94 15.37
C ILE A 27 10.18 -13.56 15.94
N ASP A 28 11.03 -12.55 15.72
CA ASP A 28 10.74 -11.17 16.13
C ASP A 28 9.47 -10.63 15.45
N LEU A 29 9.35 -10.81 14.13
CA LEU A 29 8.17 -10.42 13.36
C LEU A 29 6.90 -11.16 13.81
N TYR A 30 7.02 -12.46 14.14
CA TYR A 30 5.92 -13.22 14.72
C TYR A 30 5.49 -12.66 16.09
N ASN A 31 6.44 -12.33 16.97
CA ASN A 31 6.14 -11.79 18.28
C ASN A 31 5.48 -10.40 18.19
N LYS A 32 5.93 -9.54 17.27
CA LYS A 32 5.29 -8.26 16.96
C LYS A 32 3.85 -8.45 16.47
N ALA A 33 3.63 -9.36 15.51
CA ALA A 33 2.29 -9.65 15.00
C ALA A 33 1.37 -10.27 16.07
N LYS A 34 1.93 -11.07 16.99
CA LYS A 34 1.20 -11.65 18.13
C LYS A 34 0.77 -10.59 19.15
N GLY A 35 1.49 -9.48 19.26
CA GLY A 35 1.15 -8.36 20.13
C GLY A 35 -0.06 -7.54 19.67
N VAL A 36 -0.43 -7.62 18.38
CA VAL A 36 -1.57 -6.88 17.83
C VAL A 36 -2.88 -7.44 18.37
N ALA A 37 -3.65 -6.60 19.07
CA ALA A 37 -4.97 -6.95 19.56
C ALA A 37 -5.93 -7.18 18.39
N ASP A 38 -6.58 -8.35 18.40
CA ASP A 38 -7.56 -8.79 17.40
C ASP A 38 -7.02 -8.78 15.95
N LEU A 39 -5.96 -9.57 15.73
CA LEU A 39 -5.42 -9.76 14.38
C LEU A 39 -6.45 -10.38 13.41
N ASP A 40 -7.46 -11.08 13.94
CA ASP A 40 -8.49 -11.74 13.14
C ASP A 40 -9.50 -10.73 12.56
N ALA A 41 -9.52 -9.49 13.04
CA ALA A 41 -10.25 -8.38 12.41
C ALA A 41 -9.70 -7.98 11.03
N PHE A 42 -8.45 -8.34 10.72
CA PHE A 42 -7.85 -8.07 9.42
C PHE A 42 -8.09 -9.23 8.44
N PRO A 43 -8.33 -8.95 7.15
CA PRO A 43 -8.54 -10.00 6.15
C PRO A 43 -7.30 -10.91 6.08
N ASN A 44 -7.50 -12.22 6.29
CA ASN A 44 -6.45 -13.23 6.38
C ASN A 44 -5.44 -13.07 7.54
N GLY A 45 -5.73 -12.26 8.56
CA GLY A 45 -4.81 -12.01 9.68
C GLY A 45 -4.43 -13.28 10.46
N SER A 46 -5.39 -14.18 10.70
CA SER A 46 -5.13 -15.48 11.32
C SER A 46 -4.15 -16.33 10.50
N VAL A 47 -4.37 -16.43 9.19
CA VAL A 47 -3.54 -17.20 8.24
C VAL A 47 -2.15 -16.58 8.16
N PHE A 48 -2.06 -15.25 8.13
CA PHE A 48 -0.81 -14.52 8.15
C PHE A 48 0.03 -14.85 9.39
N ARG A 49 -0.57 -14.84 10.58
CA ARG A 49 0.10 -15.21 11.84
C ARG A 49 0.62 -16.63 11.83
N HIS A 50 -0.15 -17.58 11.29
CA HIS A 50 0.32 -18.94 11.12
C HIS A 50 1.48 -19.02 10.13
N GLY A 51 1.45 -18.24 9.05
CA GLY A 51 2.56 -18.11 8.11
C GLY A 51 3.84 -17.59 8.76
N LEU A 52 3.75 -16.53 9.57
CA LEU A 52 4.87 -16.00 10.35
C LEU A 52 5.43 -17.04 11.34
N LEU A 53 4.56 -17.75 12.08
CA LEU A 53 4.97 -18.81 13.00
C LEU A 53 5.68 -19.94 12.26
N LEU A 54 5.10 -20.42 11.16
CA LEU A 54 5.67 -21.51 10.36
C LEU A 54 7.05 -21.13 9.84
N VAL A 55 7.20 -19.95 9.23
CA VAL A 55 8.50 -19.50 8.70
C VAL A 55 9.49 -19.28 9.85
N GLY A 56 9.12 -18.57 10.92
CA GLY A 56 10.02 -18.28 12.03
C GLY A 56 10.49 -19.55 12.75
N ALA A 57 9.57 -20.41 13.18
CA ALA A 57 9.90 -21.64 13.91
C ALA A 57 10.67 -22.63 13.04
N THR A 58 10.24 -22.83 11.79
CA THR A 58 10.96 -23.72 10.86
C THR A 58 12.35 -23.19 10.58
N SER A 59 12.53 -21.88 10.44
CA SER A 59 13.85 -21.28 10.20
C SER A 59 14.82 -21.47 11.38
N VAL A 60 14.34 -21.43 12.62
CA VAL A 60 15.15 -21.77 13.80
C VAL A 60 15.58 -23.24 13.76
N ILE A 61 14.64 -24.15 13.48
CA ILE A 61 14.93 -25.58 13.38
C ILE A 61 15.93 -25.86 12.25
N THR A 62 15.72 -25.26 11.08
CA THR A 62 16.59 -25.44 9.92
C THR A 62 17.97 -24.81 10.13
N PHE A 63 18.07 -23.71 10.86
CA PHE A 63 19.35 -23.11 11.24
C PHE A 63 20.19 -24.07 12.10
N VAL A 64 19.59 -24.65 13.14
CA VAL A 64 20.23 -25.65 14.00
C VAL A 64 20.57 -26.92 13.20
N TRP A 65 19.64 -27.39 12.39
CA TRP A 65 19.84 -28.54 11.51
C TRP A 65 21.01 -28.33 10.54
N ASN A 66 21.10 -27.16 9.90
CA ASN A 66 22.20 -26.83 9.00
C ASN A 66 23.54 -26.80 9.73
N PHE A 67 23.58 -26.32 10.97
CA PHE A 67 24.81 -26.33 11.77
C PHE A 67 25.28 -27.77 12.07
N ILE A 68 24.36 -28.65 12.49
CA ILE A 68 24.66 -30.06 12.74
C ILE A 68 25.10 -30.76 11.45
N MET A 69 24.35 -30.57 10.36
CA MET A 69 24.62 -31.22 9.08
C MET A 69 25.83 -30.66 8.37
N PHE A 70 26.25 -29.41 8.63
CA PHE A 70 27.52 -28.89 8.13
C PHE A 70 28.71 -29.73 8.61
N GLY A 71 28.69 -30.19 9.86
CA GLY A 71 29.71 -31.08 10.40
C GLY A 71 29.55 -32.55 9.97
N ALA A 72 28.30 -33.02 9.81
CA ALA A 72 28.03 -34.43 9.50
C ALA A 72 28.09 -34.76 8.00
N SER A 73 27.72 -33.83 7.11
CA SER A 73 27.57 -34.07 5.66
C SER A 73 28.86 -34.46 4.93
N PRO A 74 30.08 -34.02 5.32
CA PRO A 74 31.31 -34.52 4.70
C PRO A 74 31.53 -36.02 4.89
N PHE A 75 30.93 -36.62 5.92
CA PHE A 75 31.04 -38.04 6.26
C PHE A 75 29.86 -38.86 5.74
N ALA A 76 28.78 -38.21 5.32
CA ALA A 76 27.59 -38.87 4.77
C ALA A 76 27.85 -39.47 3.38
N ARG A 77 27.42 -40.71 3.16
CA ARG A 77 27.54 -41.42 1.86
C ARG A 77 26.29 -42.25 1.57
N GLY A 78 26.05 -42.51 0.29
CA GLY A 78 24.97 -43.37 -0.19
C GLY A 78 23.60 -42.96 0.36
N GLY A 79 22.80 -43.94 0.79
CA GLY A 79 21.45 -43.71 1.30
C GLY A 79 21.34 -42.73 2.48
N TRP A 80 22.40 -42.55 3.29
CA TRP A 80 22.40 -41.56 4.37
C TRP A 80 22.34 -40.13 3.83
N LEU A 81 23.08 -39.83 2.76
CA LEU A 81 23.00 -38.54 2.08
C LEU A 81 21.59 -38.33 1.49
N GLY A 82 21.00 -39.38 0.94
CA GLY A 82 19.63 -39.34 0.43
C GLY A 82 18.60 -39.02 1.52
N LEU A 83 18.73 -39.64 2.69
CA LEU A 83 17.85 -39.38 3.85
C LEU A 83 17.97 -37.93 4.33
N ILE A 84 19.18 -37.38 4.40
CA ILE A 84 19.39 -35.98 4.73
C ILE A 84 18.64 -35.07 3.74
N GLY A 85 18.75 -35.36 2.44
CA GLY A 85 18.02 -34.60 1.42
C GLY A 85 16.49 -34.73 1.53
N VAL A 86 15.96 -35.87 1.96
CA VAL A 86 14.52 -36.01 2.25
C VAL A 86 14.10 -35.09 3.40
N VAL A 87 14.89 -35.03 4.47
CA VAL A 87 14.60 -34.13 5.60
C VAL A 87 14.65 -32.66 5.15
N ASP A 88 15.65 -32.28 4.36
CA ASP A 88 15.74 -30.93 3.79
C ASP A 88 14.56 -30.59 2.88
N THR A 89 14.02 -31.57 2.15
CA THR A 89 12.80 -31.41 1.33
C THR A 89 11.61 -31.07 2.23
N VAL A 90 11.43 -31.78 3.34
CA VAL A 90 10.34 -31.51 4.29
C VAL A 90 10.43 -30.07 4.82
N PHE A 91 11.63 -29.63 5.23
CA PHE A 91 11.83 -28.25 5.66
C PHE A 91 11.54 -27.23 4.55
N GLY A 92 12.00 -27.47 3.33
CA GLY A 92 11.69 -26.63 2.17
C GLY A 92 10.19 -26.51 1.92
N CYS A 93 9.45 -27.63 1.98
CA CYS A 93 7.99 -27.65 1.81
C CYS A 93 7.25 -26.87 2.91
N VAL A 94 7.66 -27.01 4.17
CA VAL A 94 7.05 -26.27 5.30
C VAL A 94 7.32 -24.76 5.15
N LEU A 95 8.53 -24.37 4.76
CA LEU A 95 8.84 -22.97 4.46
C LEU A 95 7.97 -22.42 3.31
N VAL A 96 7.83 -23.17 2.22
CA VAL A 96 6.95 -22.77 1.09
C VAL A 96 5.51 -22.57 1.55
N LEU A 97 4.97 -23.46 2.40
CA LEU A 97 3.63 -23.30 2.94
C LEU A 97 3.49 -22.01 3.77
N GLY A 98 4.47 -21.73 4.63
CA GLY A 98 4.52 -20.48 5.40
C GLY A 98 4.58 -19.23 4.52
N ILE A 99 5.40 -19.25 3.46
CA ILE A 99 5.53 -18.18 2.47
C ILE A 99 4.20 -17.93 1.75
N VAL A 100 3.49 -19.00 1.35
CA VAL A 100 2.17 -18.91 0.70
C VAL A 100 1.15 -18.25 1.64
N PHE A 101 1.17 -18.58 2.92
CA PHE A 101 0.30 -17.95 3.92
C PHE A 101 0.64 -16.47 4.13
N GLN A 102 1.93 -16.12 4.18
CA GLN A 102 2.36 -14.72 4.28
C GLN A 102 1.95 -13.90 3.04
N ASN A 103 2.05 -14.48 1.86
CA ASN A 103 1.70 -13.82 0.59
C ASN A 103 0.22 -13.44 0.46
N LYS A 104 -0.68 -14.04 1.27
CA LYS A 104 -2.11 -13.64 1.30
C LYS A 104 -2.35 -12.30 2.00
N PHE A 105 -1.37 -11.82 2.76
CA PHE A 105 -1.48 -10.61 3.56
C PHE A 105 -0.45 -9.56 3.17
N LEU A 106 0.72 -9.94 2.63
CA LEU A 106 1.77 -9.01 2.23
C LEU A 106 1.53 -8.40 0.84
N PRO A 107 2.01 -7.16 0.58
CA PRO A 107 1.80 -6.47 -0.71
C PRO A 107 2.52 -7.11 -1.90
N GLY A 108 3.35 -8.14 -1.70
CA GLY A 108 4.09 -8.86 -2.74
C GLY A 108 5.24 -8.08 -3.39
N THR A 109 5.33 -6.76 -3.18
CA THR A 109 6.42 -5.90 -3.67
C THR A 109 6.80 -4.85 -2.64
N TYR A 110 8.07 -4.43 -2.62
CA TYR A 110 8.54 -3.34 -1.74
C TYR A 110 7.83 -2.00 -2.02
N GLY A 111 7.44 -1.75 -3.29
CA GLY A 111 6.69 -0.54 -3.65
C GLY A 111 5.33 -0.44 -2.96
N GLY A 112 4.70 -1.58 -2.65
CA GLY A 112 3.45 -1.62 -1.87
C GLY A 112 3.62 -1.25 -0.39
N CYS A 113 4.86 -1.16 0.11
CA CYS A 113 5.16 -0.66 1.43
C CYS A 113 5.40 0.86 1.49
N GLY A 114 5.22 1.63 0.41
CA GLY A 114 5.43 3.10 0.45
C GLY A 114 4.62 3.77 1.57
N TYR A 115 5.09 4.90 2.13
CA TYR A 115 4.50 5.56 3.31
C TYR A 115 2.97 5.64 3.32
N ALA A 116 2.36 6.13 2.23
CA ALA A 116 0.90 6.21 2.11
C ALA A 116 0.24 4.83 1.90
N ALA A 117 0.90 3.93 1.18
CA ALA A 117 0.39 2.60 0.89
C ALA A 117 0.39 1.71 2.14
N ALA A 118 1.48 1.70 2.93
CA ALA A 118 1.57 0.94 4.17
C ALA A 118 0.49 1.36 5.18
N ALA A 119 0.16 2.65 5.25
CA ALA A 119 -0.91 3.18 6.11
C ALA A 119 -2.33 2.78 5.64
N GLN A 120 -2.51 2.43 4.37
CA GLN A 120 -3.80 1.99 3.80
C GLN A 120 -3.90 0.47 3.69
N TYR A 121 -2.78 -0.23 3.62
CA TYR A 121 -2.71 -1.66 3.38
C TYR A 121 -3.02 -2.46 4.64
N GLY A 122 -3.93 -3.43 4.53
CA GLY A 122 -4.42 -4.18 5.69
C GLY A 122 -5.27 -3.31 6.61
N THR A 123 -6.08 -2.40 6.06
CA THR A 123 -7.08 -1.66 6.83
C THR A 123 -8.22 -2.59 7.25
N GLY A 124 -8.35 -2.78 8.56
CA GLY A 124 -9.46 -3.52 9.16
C GLY A 124 -10.68 -2.63 9.41
N PRO A 125 -11.75 -3.18 10.00
CA PRO A 125 -12.90 -2.42 10.47
C PRO A 125 -12.45 -1.27 11.39
N GLY A 126 -12.99 -0.07 11.18
CA GLY A 126 -12.68 1.11 11.99
C GLY A 126 -11.37 1.82 11.65
N ALA A 127 -10.88 1.70 10.40
CA ALA A 127 -9.66 2.35 9.91
C ALA A 127 -8.38 1.98 10.70
N ARG A 128 -8.40 0.85 11.41
CA ARG A 128 -7.22 0.28 12.05
C ARG A 128 -6.28 -0.25 10.97
N ASN A 129 -4.98 -0.03 11.16
CA ASN A 129 -3.95 -0.52 10.26
C ASN A 129 -3.02 -1.46 11.03
N PHE A 130 -2.80 -2.66 10.49
CA PHE A 130 -1.96 -3.66 11.12
C PHE A 130 -0.54 -3.15 11.44
N TYR A 131 0.10 -2.44 10.51
CA TYR A 131 1.49 -1.97 10.70
C TYR A 131 1.58 -0.86 11.75
N ILE A 132 0.55 -0.01 11.86
CA ILE A 132 0.45 1.00 12.91
C ILE A 132 0.28 0.33 14.27
N ASP A 133 -0.65 -0.62 14.38
CA ASP A 133 -0.92 -1.33 15.64
C ASP A 133 0.31 -2.17 16.07
N ALA A 134 0.94 -2.88 15.12
CA ALA A 134 2.12 -3.69 15.39
C ALA A 134 3.33 -2.83 15.79
N ALA A 135 3.55 -1.67 15.13
CA ALA A 135 4.61 -0.75 15.52
C ALA A 135 4.38 -0.15 16.92
N GLY A 136 3.13 0.09 17.31
CA GLY A 136 2.76 0.64 18.62
C GLY A 136 2.95 -0.33 19.80
N THR A 137 2.90 -1.64 19.56
CA THR A 137 3.04 -2.64 20.65
C THR A 137 4.42 -2.68 21.31
N GLY A 138 5.47 -2.20 20.64
CA GLY A 138 6.84 -2.20 21.17
C GLY A 138 7.26 -0.90 21.85
N ASP A 139 6.52 0.21 21.66
CA ASP A 139 6.93 1.52 22.14
C ASP A 139 5.71 2.44 22.39
N PRO A 140 5.27 2.60 23.65
CA PRO A 140 4.15 3.45 24.01
C PRO A 140 4.43 4.95 23.80
N SER A 141 5.66 5.36 23.47
CA SER A 141 5.98 6.76 23.13
C SER A 141 5.54 7.18 21.72
N GLY A 142 5.12 6.23 20.87
CA GLY A 142 4.00 6.40 19.93
C GLY A 142 4.01 7.56 18.92
N SER A 143 5.15 8.14 18.53
CA SER A 143 5.13 9.34 17.67
C SER A 143 6.07 9.33 16.47
N GLU A 144 6.72 8.21 16.14
CA GLU A 144 7.62 8.19 14.99
C GLU A 144 6.86 7.72 13.74
N PRO A 145 6.61 8.63 12.77
CA PRO A 145 5.73 8.37 11.63
C PRO A 145 6.28 7.30 10.68
N ASP A 146 7.56 6.96 10.78
CA ASP A 146 8.25 6.08 9.85
C ASP A 146 8.22 4.59 10.27
N LYS A 147 7.88 4.30 11.53
CA LYS A 147 7.88 2.92 12.07
C LYS A 147 6.98 1.92 11.32
N PRO A 148 5.74 2.28 10.88
CA PRO A 148 4.90 1.36 10.11
C PRO A 148 5.50 1.02 8.74
N HIS A 149 6.14 2.00 8.10
CA HIS A 149 6.81 1.84 6.82
C HIS A 149 8.00 0.88 6.94
N GLU A 150 8.87 1.10 7.94
CA GLU A 150 10.01 0.24 8.22
C GLU A 150 9.58 -1.20 8.55
N LEU A 151 8.50 -1.37 9.32
CA LEU A 151 7.98 -2.69 9.65
C LEU A 151 7.49 -3.43 8.40
N CYS A 152 6.77 -2.74 7.50
CA CYS A 152 6.33 -3.33 6.22
C CYS A 152 7.53 -3.76 5.37
N ILE A 153 8.55 -2.89 5.23
CA ILE A 153 9.79 -3.22 4.50
C ILE A 153 10.48 -4.42 5.13
N SER A 154 10.63 -4.46 6.46
CA SER A 154 11.28 -5.57 7.16
C SER A 154 10.54 -6.89 6.95
N MET A 155 9.20 -6.88 6.96
CA MET A 155 8.39 -8.06 6.66
C MET A 155 8.56 -8.52 5.20
N MET A 156 8.55 -7.59 4.25
CA MET A 156 8.79 -7.89 2.82
C MET A 156 10.20 -8.44 2.58
N GLN A 157 11.20 -7.90 3.28
CA GLN A 157 12.58 -8.38 3.22
C GLN A 157 12.70 -9.78 3.79
N SER A 158 12.10 -10.04 4.96
CA SER A 158 12.07 -11.37 5.57
C SER A 158 11.39 -12.39 4.65
N TRP A 159 10.26 -12.02 4.04
CA TRP A 159 9.55 -12.84 3.06
C TRP A 159 10.40 -13.15 1.81
N ALA A 160 11.09 -12.16 1.25
CA ALA A 160 11.97 -12.35 0.11
C ALA A 160 13.15 -13.27 0.43
N VAL A 161 13.76 -13.12 1.63
CA VAL A 161 14.81 -14.01 2.10
C VAL A 161 14.28 -15.43 2.33
N ALA A 162 13.05 -15.58 2.86
CA ALA A 162 12.41 -16.89 3.01
C ALA A 162 12.27 -17.63 1.69
N ILE A 163 11.87 -16.94 0.61
CA ILE A 163 11.82 -17.52 -0.74
C ILE A 163 13.19 -18.01 -1.19
N ALA A 164 14.23 -17.19 -0.99
CA ALA A 164 15.59 -17.56 -1.37
C ALA A 164 16.08 -18.80 -0.58
N VAL A 165 15.86 -18.83 0.74
CA VAL A 165 16.22 -19.95 1.61
C VAL A 165 15.46 -21.22 1.18
N ALA A 166 14.14 -21.13 0.97
CA ALA A 166 13.34 -22.27 0.55
C ALA A 166 13.80 -22.84 -0.80
N ALA A 167 14.11 -21.97 -1.78
CA ALA A 167 14.61 -22.40 -3.07
C ALA A 167 15.97 -23.10 -2.98
N LEU A 168 16.89 -22.56 -2.17
CA LEU A 168 18.20 -23.18 -1.93
C LEU A 168 18.09 -24.53 -1.22
N TYR A 169 17.23 -24.64 -0.19
CA TYR A 169 16.98 -25.90 0.51
C TYR A 169 16.43 -26.97 -0.41
N LEU A 170 15.41 -26.64 -1.22
CA LEU A 170 14.85 -27.59 -2.19
C LEU A 170 15.89 -28.00 -3.24
N PHE A 171 16.72 -27.06 -3.69
CA PHE A 171 17.81 -27.39 -4.62
C PHE A 171 18.86 -28.32 -4.00
N CYS A 172 19.32 -28.05 -2.77
CA CYS A 172 20.21 -28.92 -2.01
C CYS A 172 19.62 -30.31 -1.83
N ALA A 173 18.37 -30.37 -1.37
CA ALA A 173 17.65 -31.60 -1.13
C ALA A 173 17.59 -32.48 -2.38
N LEU A 174 17.28 -31.90 -3.54
CA LEU A 174 17.25 -32.63 -4.81
C LEU A 174 18.62 -33.23 -5.18
N LEU A 175 19.70 -32.48 -4.96
CA LEU A 175 21.05 -32.98 -5.22
C LEU A 175 21.47 -34.07 -4.23
N GLU A 176 21.16 -33.91 -2.95
CA GLU A 176 21.48 -34.89 -1.92
C GLU A 176 20.70 -36.20 -2.11
N ILE A 177 19.42 -36.12 -2.45
CA ILE A 177 18.59 -37.26 -2.82
C ILE A 177 19.16 -37.93 -4.08
N GLY A 178 19.43 -37.15 -5.13
CA GLY A 178 19.97 -37.67 -6.39
C GLY A 178 21.31 -38.39 -6.21
N PHE A 179 22.29 -37.74 -5.56
CA PHE A 179 23.60 -38.34 -5.31
C PHE A 179 23.56 -39.45 -4.28
N GLY A 180 22.69 -39.35 -3.27
CA GLY A 180 22.57 -40.36 -2.22
C GLY A 180 22.06 -41.69 -2.75
N PHE A 181 20.98 -41.65 -3.54
CA PHE A 181 20.38 -42.87 -4.07
C PHE A 181 21.06 -43.39 -5.35
N ALA A 182 21.67 -42.53 -6.17
CA ALA A 182 22.40 -42.99 -7.36
C ALA A 182 23.65 -43.83 -7.01
N ASN A 183 24.21 -43.67 -5.81
CA ASN A 183 25.38 -44.44 -5.33
C ASN A 183 25.00 -45.51 -4.29
N ALA A 184 23.71 -45.79 -4.11
CA ALA A 184 23.27 -46.85 -3.21
C ALA A 184 23.30 -48.19 -3.95
N ASP A 185 24.46 -48.84 -3.99
CA ASP A 185 24.74 -50.11 -4.70
C ASP A 185 23.92 -51.34 -4.23
N CYS A 186 22.83 -51.19 -3.45
CA CYS A 186 22.35 -52.28 -2.60
C CYS A 186 20.92 -52.80 -2.83
N CYS A 187 20.06 -52.18 -3.65
CA CYS A 187 18.66 -52.63 -3.74
C CYS A 187 18.03 -52.51 -5.13
N ASP A 188 18.13 -53.57 -5.94
CA ASP A 188 17.45 -53.72 -7.24
C ASP A 188 15.90 -53.59 -7.19
N GLY A 189 15.27 -53.51 -6.01
CA GLY A 189 13.83 -53.29 -5.86
C GLY A 189 13.41 -51.96 -5.20
N LEU A 190 14.28 -51.34 -4.40
CA LEU A 190 13.98 -50.06 -3.74
C LEU A 190 14.25 -48.88 -4.69
N GLY A 191 15.16 -49.08 -5.65
CA GLY A 191 15.48 -48.11 -6.70
C GLY A 191 14.25 -47.70 -7.51
N ASP A 192 13.45 -48.64 -7.99
CA ASP A 192 12.26 -48.33 -8.80
C ASP A 192 11.15 -47.62 -8.00
N ALA A 193 10.93 -48.02 -6.75
CA ALA A 193 9.97 -47.37 -5.87
C ALA A 193 10.40 -45.93 -5.51
N LEU A 194 11.70 -45.70 -5.25
CA LEU A 194 12.24 -44.38 -4.96
C LEU A 194 12.38 -43.50 -6.19
N VAL A 195 12.70 -44.05 -7.37
CA VAL A 195 12.67 -43.34 -8.65
C VAL A 195 11.24 -42.91 -8.97
N THR A 196 10.25 -43.77 -8.71
CA THR A 196 8.83 -43.41 -8.86
C THR A 196 8.43 -42.33 -7.85
N LEU A 197 8.86 -42.44 -6.59
CA LEU A 197 8.60 -41.41 -5.57
C LEU A 197 9.29 -40.07 -5.91
N LEU A 198 10.52 -40.12 -6.42
CA LEU A 198 11.27 -38.98 -6.93
C LEU A 198 10.58 -38.37 -8.15
N ILE A 199 10.10 -39.15 -9.10
CA ILE A 199 9.31 -38.63 -10.22
C ILE A 199 8.05 -37.96 -9.67
N ILE A 200 7.34 -38.56 -8.72
CA ILE A 200 6.14 -37.97 -8.12
C ILE A 200 6.44 -36.69 -7.34
N LEU A 201 7.60 -36.56 -6.68
CA LEU A 201 8.02 -35.35 -5.93
C LEU A 201 8.65 -34.28 -6.83
N VAL A 202 9.45 -34.67 -7.81
CA VAL A 202 10.19 -33.78 -8.72
C VAL A 202 9.28 -33.28 -9.84
N TYR A 203 8.31 -34.07 -10.31
CA TYR A 203 7.37 -33.64 -11.34
C TYR A 203 6.58 -32.37 -10.97
N PRO A 204 5.98 -32.24 -9.77
CA PRO A 204 5.35 -30.99 -9.36
C PRO A 204 6.36 -29.87 -9.19
N LEU A 205 7.60 -30.14 -8.76
CA LEU A 205 8.66 -29.12 -8.70
C LEU A 205 9.08 -28.63 -10.09
N VAL A 206 9.21 -29.51 -11.08
CA VAL A 206 9.44 -29.13 -12.49
C VAL A 206 8.29 -28.31 -13.03
N TRP A 207 7.05 -28.65 -12.63
CA TRP A 207 5.87 -27.87 -12.99
C TRP A 207 5.88 -26.48 -12.35
N VAL A 208 6.27 -26.38 -11.07
CA VAL A 208 6.46 -25.11 -10.35
C VAL A 208 7.61 -24.29 -10.96
N PHE A 209 8.73 -24.90 -11.34
CA PHE A 209 9.82 -24.22 -12.05
C PHE A 209 9.40 -23.74 -13.44
N LYS A 210 8.59 -24.52 -14.16
CA LYS A 210 7.97 -24.08 -15.42
C LYS A 210 7.02 -22.92 -15.19
N LEU A 211 6.23 -22.95 -14.11
CA LEU A 211 5.33 -21.87 -13.72
C LEU A 211 6.11 -20.62 -13.31
N LEU A 212 7.17 -20.74 -12.49
CA LEU A 212 8.07 -19.66 -12.12
C LEU A 212 8.81 -19.09 -13.33
N ARG A 213 9.23 -19.92 -14.28
CA ARG A 213 9.84 -19.44 -15.54
C ARG A 213 8.83 -18.75 -16.44
N TRP A 214 7.57 -19.20 -16.44
CA TRP A 214 6.47 -18.54 -17.14
C TRP A 214 6.13 -17.19 -16.49
N ILE A 215 6.00 -17.16 -15.16
CA ILE A 215 5.83 -15.95 -14.35
C ILE A 215 7.01 -15.00 -14.54
N TRP A 216 8.25 -15.48 -14.49
CA TRP A 216 9.44 -14.67 -14.75
C TRP A 216 9.44 -14.11 -16.16
N ARG A 217 9.08 -14.90 -17.18
CA ARG A 217 8.90 -14.40 -18.56
C ARG A 217 7.75 -13.40 -18.66
N PHE A 218 6.71 -13.54 -17.85
CA PHE A 218 5.61 -12.58 -17.79
C PHE A 218 6.05 -11.28 -17.11
N ILE A 219 6.73 -11.37 -15.97
CA ILE A 219 7.26 -10.23 -15.19
C ILE A 219 8.40 -9.52 -15.92
N THR A 220 9.26 -10.22 -16.65
CA THR A 220 10.36 -9.59 -17.41
C THR A 220 9.95 -9.22 -18.84
N GLY A 221 8.99 -9.92 -19.44
CA GLY A 221 8.50 -9.66 -20.80
C GLY A 221 7.37 -8.64 -20.87
N ALA A 222 6.48 -8.56 -19.88
CA ALA A 222 5.39 -7.59 -19.85
C ALA A 222 5.87 -6.13 -19.71
N PRO A 223 6.85 -5.77 -18.85
CA PRO A 223 7.30 -4.39 -18.75
C PRO A 223 8.15 -3.97 -19.95
N ILE A 224 8.85 -4.89 -20.65
CA ILE A 224 9.64 -4.49 -21.82
C ILE A 224 8.73 -4.12 -23.00
N LYS A 225 7.57 -4.76 -23.18
CA LYS A 225 6.58 -4.31 -24.19
C LYS A 225 5.80 -3.07 -23.73
N LEU A 226 5.40 -2.99 -22.46
CA LEU A 226 4.70 -1.81 -21.94
C LEU A 226 5.57 -0.55 -21.87
N PHE A 227 6.88 -0.66 -21.61
CA PHE A 227 7.80 0.49 -21.67
C PHE A 227 8.30 0.81 -23.07
N ARG A 228 8.27 -0.14 -24.02
CA ARG A 228 8.63 0.16 -25.42
C ARG A 228 7.48 0.79 -26.21
N ASP A 229 6.22 0.55 -25.84
CA ASP A 229 5.05 1.23 -26.44
C ASP A 229 4.58 2.49 -25.69
N ARG A 230 4.90 2.66 -24.40
CA ARG A 230 4.51 3.88 -23.64
C ARG A 230 5.36 5.12 -23.90
N ARG A 231 6.31 5.11 -24.83
CA ARG A 231 7.02 6.33 -25.23
C ARG A 231 6.24 7.22 -26.20
N THR A 232 5.04 6.81 -26.63
CA THR A 232 4.24 7.59 -27.60
C THR A 232 2.72 7.45 -27.41
N ARG A 233 2.17 7.76 -26.22
CA ARG A 233 0.79 8.28 -26.01
C ARG A 233 0.41 8.29 -24.51
N PRO A 234 0.13 9.45 -23.90
CA PRO A 234 -0.67 9.53 -22.68
C PRO A 234 -2.12 9.77 -23.08
N ASP A 235 -3.02 8.86 -22.71
CA ASP A 235 -4.43 9.15 -22.45
C ASP A 235 -5.05 7.87 -21.85
N PHE A 236 -5.25 7.86 -20.54
CA PHE A 236 -6.28 7.01 -19.96
C PHE A 236 -6.90 7.69 -18.75
N VAL A 237 -8.02 8.34 -19.04
CA VAL A 237 -9.02 8.82 -18.10
C VAL A 237 -9.64 7.61 -17.41
N VAL A 238 -9.48 7.49 -16.10
CA VAL A 238 -10.33 6.62 -15.27
C VAL A 238 -11.43 7.49 -14.69
N LEU A 239 -12.59 7.44 -15.35
CA LEU A 239 -13.86 7.93 -14.84
C LEU A 239 -14.26 7.05 -13.65
N GLN A 240 -14.41 7.63 -12.47
CA GLN A 240 -15.22 7.01 -11.41
C GLN A 240 -16.32 7.98 -11.04
N THR A 241 -17.50 7.71 -11.59
CA THR A 241 -18.78 8.38 -11.36
C THR A 241 -19.21 8.16 -9.91
N VAL A 242 -19.17 9.23 -9.12
CA VAL A 242 -19.88 9.32 -7.84
C VAL A 242 -21.33 9.68 -8.16
N VAL A 243 -22.23 8.70 -8.00
CA VAL A 243 -23.68 8.95 -7.96
C VAL A 243 -24.01 9.44 -6.55
N ILE A 244 -24.09 10.76 -6.37
CA ILE A 244 -24.83 11.35 -5.25
C ILE A 244 -26.27 11.48 -5.73
N GLY A 245 -27.14 10.63 -5.18
CA GLY A 245 -28.57 10.80 -5.30
C GLY A 245 -29.01 11.96 -4.42
N ASP A 246 -29.33 13.08 -5.06
CA ASP A 246 -30.25 14.07 -4.51
C ASP A 246 -31.62 13.40 -4.31
N THR A 247 -32.14 13.44 -3.08
CA THR A 247 -33.60 13.38 -2.87
C THR A 247 -33.99 14.60 -2.09
N GLY A 248 -34.83 15.39 -2.75
CA GLY A 248 -35.27 16.70 -2.34
C GLY A 248 -36.28 16.66 -1.21
N SER A 249 -36.31 17.80 -0.53
CA SER A 249 -37.43 18.35 0.20
C SER A 249 -38.74 18.27 -0.58
N GLU A 250 -39.79 17.71 0.04
CA GLU A 250 -41.14 18.27 -0.06
C GLU A 250 -41.84 18.23 1.30
N ALA A 251 -42.43 19.37 1.64
CA ALA A 251 -43.28 19.59 2.78
C ALA A 251 -44.67 18.99 2.55
N SER A 252 -45.35 18.55 3.61
CA SER A 252 -46.82 18.64 3.71
C SER A 252 -47.28 18.49 5.16
N SER A 253 -47.99 19.54 5.59
CA SER A 253 -48.82 19.67 6.78
C SER A 253 -50.09 18.79 6.70
N LEU A 254 -50.56 18.24 7.83
CA LEU A 254 -51.92 18.41 8.39
C LEU A 254 -52.30 17.36 9.46
N SER A 255 -52.94 17.88 10.52
CA SER A 255 -53.94 17.28 11.45
C SER A 255 -53.58 16.00 12.22
N ALA A 256 -53.46 16.04 13.56
CA ALA A 256 -54.48 16.15 14.61
C ALA A 256 -55.03 14.79 15.08
N ASP A 257 -55.02 14.63 16.41
CA ASP A 257 -55.65 13.60 17.26
C ASP A 257 -55.14 12.14 17.16
N GLU A 258 -54.38 11.68 18.16
CA GLU A 258 -54.94 10.94 19.32
C GLU A 258 -53.86 10.48 20.34
N LYS A 259 -54.09 10.86 21.60
CA LYS A 259 -53.90 10.12 22.87
C LYS A 259 -52.65 9.27 23.21
N LYS A 260 -52.14 9.65 24.40
CA LYS A 260 -51.77 8.84 25.58
C LYS A 260 -50.42 8.11 25.61
N GLU A 261 -49.52 8.72 26.41
CA GLU A 261 -49.00 8.16 27.67
C GLU A 261 -48.29 6.80 27.58
N LYS A 262 -46.94 6.80 27.44
CA LYS A 262 -46.01 6.20 28.41
C LYS A 262 -44.53 6.30 28.01
N THR A 263 -43.76 6.79 28.97
CA THR A 263 -42.37 6.39 29.28
C THR A 263 -41.27 6.94 28.38
N GLU A 264 -40.76 8.10 28.83
CA GLU A 264 -39.38 8.54 28.63
C GLU A 264 -38.40 7.44 29.08
N ALA A 265 -37.60 6.96 28.12
CA ALA A 265 -36.27 6.44 28.39
C ALA A 265 -35.30 7.40 27.71
N ALA A 266 -34.89 8.43 28.45
CA ALA A 266 -33.84 9.34 28.04
C ALA A 266 -32.57 8.53 27.76
N ALA A 267 -32.07 8.62 26.53
CA ALA A 267 -30.70 8.24 26.23
C ALA A 267 -29.76 9.08 27.12
N PRO A 268 -28.70 8.50 27.70
CA PRO A 268 -27.82 9.26 28.57
C PRO A 268 -27.17 10.40 27.76
N PRO A 269 -27.11 11.63 28.31
CA PRO A 269 -26.34 12.70 27.68
C PRO A 269 -24.89 12.23 27.59
N VAL A 270 -24.40 12.15 26.35
CA VAL A 270 -22.97 11.98 26.08
C VAL A 270 -22.27 13.11 26.82
N SER A 271 -21.41 12.77 27.79
CA SER A 271 -20.78 13.75 28.69
C SER A 271 -20.19 14.90 27.89
N SER A 272 -20.38 16.14 28.35
CA SER A 272 -19.78 17.36 27.77
C SER A 272 -18.28 17.21 27.50
N ALA A 273 -17.56 16.39 28.29
CA ALA A 273 -16.15 16.06 28.06
C ALA A 273 -15.87 15.35 26.72
N ALA A 274 -16.77 14.47 26.26
CA ALA A 274 -16.63 13.75 24.99
C ALA A 274 -16.91 14.68 23.79
N GLN A 275 -17.84 15.62 23.93
CA GLN A 275 -18.10 16.66 22.92
C GLN A 275 -16.95 17.66 22.84
N VAL A 276 -16.35 18.05 23.97
CA VAL A 276 -15.14 18.88 24.01
C VAL A 276 -13.93 18.15 23.39
N LEU A 277 -13.78 16.84 23.61
CA LEU A 277 -12.75 16.03 22.95
C LEU A 277 -12.97 15.88 21.45
N LEU A 278 -14.23 15.78 20.99
CA LEU A 278 -14.59 15.81 19.57
C LEU A 278 -14.28 17.19 18.97
N ALA A 279 -14.71 18.28 19.61
CA ALA A 279 -14.48 19.65 19.16
C ALA A 279 -12.98 20.02 19.13
N LYS A 280 -12.17 19.44 20.02
CA LYS A 280 -10.70 19.61 20.02
C LYS A 280 -9.99 18.91 18.84
N LYS A 281 -10.68 18.00 18.14
CA LYS A 281 -10.17 17.28 16.97
C LYS A 281 -10.88 17.63 15.66
N LEU A 282 -11.94 18.42 15.71
CA LEU A 282 -12.76 18.80 14.55
C LEU A 282 -12.53 20.27 14.19
N HIS A 283 -12.50 20.58 12.89
CA HIS A 283 -12.36 21.96 12.45
C HIS A 283 -13.68 22.72 12.67
N PHE A 284 -13.63 24.04 12.89
CA PHE A 284 -14.83 24.87 13.04
C PHE A 284 -15.82 24.72 11.87
N ALA A 285 -15.32 24.53 10.65
CA ALA A 285 -16.15 24.24 9.49
C ALA A 285 -16.90 22.90 9.58
N ASP A 286 -16.33 21.91 10.26
CA ASP A 286 -16.96 20.62 10.50
C ASP A 286 -18.01 20.72 11.62
N LEU A 287 -17.76 21.55 12.64
CA LEU A 287 -18.75 21.86 13.68
C LEU A 287 -19.99 22.56 13.11
N VAL A 288 -19.79 23.51 12.18
CA VAL A 288 -20.89 24.20 11.48
C VAL A 288 -21.64 23.23 10.55
N LYS A 289 -20.94 22.32 9.85
CA LYS A 289 -21.56 21.30 9.00
C LYS A 289 -22.32 20.22 9.78
N MET A 290 -21.95 19.96 11.03
CA MET A 290 -22.65 19.01 11.90
C MET A 290 -23.94 19.58 12.53
N GLY A 291 -24.31 20.84 12.22
CA GLY A 291 -25.58 21.42 12.67
C GLY A 291 -25.64 21.67 14.18
N LEU A 292 -24.50 21.68 14.86
CA LEU A 292 -24.43 22.05 16.28
C LEU A 292 -24.71 23.55 16.39
N ALA A 293 -25.94 23.89 16.77
CA ALA A 293 -26.29 25.27 17.09
C ALA A 293 -25.46 25.71 18.30
N PRO A 294 -25.02 26.99 18.36
CA PRO A 294 -24.23 27.51 19.47
C PRO A 294 -24.83 27.30 20.87
N GLY A 295 -26.14 27.02 20.96
CA GLY A 295 -26.84 26.72 22.21
C GLY A 295 -26.57 25.33 22.80
N ASP A 296 -26.12 24.37 21.99
CA ASP A 296 -25.96 22.97 22.44
C ASP A 296 -24.57 22.66 23.03
N LEU A 297 -23.63 23.61 22.95
CA LEU A 297 -22.24 23.43 23.41
C LEU A 297 -22.01 23.80 24.89
N GLY A 298 -23.06 24.21 25.61
CA GLY A 298 -22.96 24.69 26.98
C GLY A 298 -22.07 25.93 27.14
N ASP A 299 -21.90 26.41 28.36
CA ASP A 299 -21.09 27.61 28.71
C ASP A 299 -19.57 27.46 28.44
N ALA A 300 -19.14 26.46 27.67
CA ALA A 300 -17.83 26.42 27.04
C ALA A 300 -17.76 27.55 26.01
N SER A 301 -17.46 28.72 26.53
CA SER A 301 -17.67 30.01 25.91
C SER A 301 -17.06 30.07 24.50
N VAL A 302 -17.75 30.77 23.61
CA VAL A 302 -17.24 31.25 22.32
C VAL A 302 -15.85 31.93 22.46
N VAL A 303 -15.50 32.39 23.67
CA VAL A 303 -14.18 32.95 24.04
C VAL A 303 -13.07 31.90 23.97
N ASP A 304 -13.31 30.65 24.38
CA ASP A 304 -12.31 29.57 24.34
C ASP A 304 -12.09 29.02 22.92
N LEU A 305 -13.06 29.19 22.02
CA LEU A 305 -12.90 28.91 20.59
C LEU A 305 -12.23 30.07 19.84
N GLY A 306 -12.31 31.28 20.39
CA GLY A 306 -11.67 32.49 19.84
C GLY A 306 -10.17 32.32 19.62
N GLN A 307 -9.47 31.61 20.51
CA GLN A 307 -8.03 31.34 20.39
C GLN A 307 -7.65 30.47 19.18
N PHE A 308 -8.60 29.74 18.60
CA PHE A 308 -8.40 28.89 17.42
C PHE A 308 -8.90 29.56 16.12
N THR A 309 -9.42 30.78 16.22
CA THR A 309 -9.86 31.58 15.08
C THR A 309 -8.95 32.79 14.90
N CYS A 310 -8.67 33.19 13.65
CA CYS A 310 -7.93 34.42 13.42
C CYS A 310 -8.75 35.64 13.90
N VAL A 311 -8.07 36.66 14.43
CA VAL A 311 -8.67 37.97 14.76
C VAL A 311 -9.30 38.55 13.49
N GLU A 312 -10.54 39.05 13.61
CA GLU A 312 -11.40 39.39 12.45
C GLU A 312 -10.73 40.27 11.39
N GLU A 313 -9.95 41.26 11.81
CA GLU A 313 -9.25 42.21 10.93
C GLU A 313 -8.08 41.60 10.13
N THR A 314 -7.63 40.41 10.53
CA THR A 314 -6.51 39.69 9.92
C THR A 314 -6.92 38.44 9.15
N ARG A 315 -8.23 38.23 8.97
CA ARG A 315 -8.78 37.09 8.21
C ARG A 315 -8.60 37.33 6.72
N ALA A 316 -7.84 36.45 6.08
CA ALA A 316 -7.89 36.23 4.64
C ALA A 316 -8.50 34.84 4.37
N GLN A 317 -8.96 34.60 3.14
CA GLN A 317 -9.42 33.27 2.71
C GLN A 317 -8.41 32.68 1.75
N CYS A 318 -8.13 31.39 1.90
CA CYS A 318 -7.28 30.67 0.97
C CYS A 318 -7.92 30.69 -0.43
N GLY A 319 -7.21 31.20 -1.43
CA GLY A 319 -7.71 31.31 -2.80
C GLY A 319 -7.96 29.98 -3.54
N ILE A 320 -7.72 28.83 -2.89
CA ILE A 320 -7.94 27.48 -3.43
C ILE A 320 -9.10 26.80 -2.71
N CYS A 321 -9.00 26.60 -1.39
CA CYS A 321 -9.98 25.84 -0.62
C CYS A 321 -10.98 26.70 0.15
N GLY A 322 -10.84 28.03 0.14
CA GLY A 322 -11.70 28.96 0.88
C GLY A 322 -11.50 28.95 2.40
N MET A 323 -10.60 28.13 2.95
CA MET A 323 -10.33 28.10 4.40
C MET A 323 -9.80 29.44 4.89
N GLN A 324 -10.26 29.89 6.06
CA GLN A 324 -9.74 31.09 6.70
C GLN A 324 -8.27 30.92 7.10
N ILE A 325 -7.46 31.93 6.81
CA ILE A 325 -6.04 31.99 7.11
C ILE A 325 -5.73 33.35 7.75
N CYS A 326 -4.87 33.35 8.76
CA CYS A 326 -4.40 34.59 9.35
C CYS A 326 -3.36 35.19 8.39
N LYS A 327 -3.30 36.52 8.24
CA LYS A 327 -2.30 37.20 7.38
C LYS A 327 -0.85 36.74 7.64
N GLY A 328 -0.49 36.42 8.88
CA GLY A 328 0.83 35.89 9.23
C GLY A 328 1.07 34.41 8.87
N CYS A 329 0.02 33.65 8.57
CA CYS A 329 0.08 32.24 8.14
C CYS A 329 -0.17 32.06 6.64
N ALA A 330 -0.50 33.14 5.94
CA ALA A 330 -0.67 33.16 4.50
C ALA A 330 0.71 33.06 3.83
N ASN A 331 0.90 32.03 3.01
CA ASN A 331 2.03 32.00 2.09
C ASN A 331 1.58 32.63 0.77
N GLN A 332 2.25 33.71 0.35
CA GLN A 332 2.10 34.22 -1.01
C GLN A 332 2.88 33.30 -1.94
N VAL A 333 2.20 32.32 -2.50
CA VAL A 333 2.76 31.49 -3.56
C VAL A 333 2.29 32.08 -4.87
N PRO A 334 3.18 32.40 -5.83
CA PRO A 334 2.75 32.78 -7.17
C PRO A 334 1.94 31.62 -7.76
N ALA A 335 0.62 31.77 -7.76
CA ALA A 335 -0.27 30.77 -8.34
C ALA A 335 -0.07 30.81 -9.86
N THR A 336 0.54 29.78 -10.41
CA THR A 336 0.42 29.50 -11.85
C THR A 336 -1.05 29.20 -12.11
N GLU A 337 -1.74 30.10 -12.79
CA GLU A 337 -3.11 29.85 -13.25
C GLU A 337 -3.11 28.56 -14.07
N SER A 338 -4.07 27.67 -13.81
CA SER A 338 -4.23 26.50 -14.65
C SER A 338 -4.62 26.96 -16.06
N PRO A 339 -4.21 26.22 -17.12
CA PRO A 339 -4.61 26.56 -18.49
C PRO A 339 -6.12 26.72 -18.66
N ALA A 340 -6.91 25.96 -17.89
CA ALA A 340 -8.37 26.07 -17.85
C ALA A 340 -8.86 27.40 -17.24
N GLN A 341 -8.27 27.88 -16.13
CA GLN A 341 -8.62 29.18 -15.57
C GLN A 341 -8.21 30.33 -16.48
N PHE A 342 -7.01 30.24 -17.09
CA PHE A 342 -6.55 31.22 -18.07
C PHE A 342 -7.51 31.30 -19.26
N HIS A 343 -7.94 30.14 -19.79
CA HIS A 343 -8.92 30.06 -20.86
C HIS A 343 -10.27 30.69 -20.45
N MET A 344 -10.81 30.36 -19.27
CA MET A 344 -12.08 30.95 -18.82
C MET A 344 -12.02 32.48 -18.62
N ARG A 345 -10.85 33.05 -18.30
CA ARG A 345 -10.68 34.51 -18.18
C ARG A 345 -10.48 35.20 -19.52
N LYS A 346 -9.66 34.63 -20.40
CA LYS A 346 -9.25 35.27 -21.66
C LYS A 346 -10.21 34.97 -22.81
N CYS A 347 -10.87 33.82 -22.81
CA CYS A 347 -11.86 33.47 -23.82
C CYS A 347 -13.26 33.88 -23.38
N GLN A 348 -13.89 34.73 -24.17
CA GLN A 348 -15.31 35.02 -24.03
C GLN A 348 -16.12 33.85 -24.58
N ALA A 349 -17.06 33.34 -23.79
CA ALA A 349 -17.98 32.30 -24.27
C ALA A 349 -18.95 32.91 -25.29
N TYR A 350 -18.99 32.32 -26.50
CA TYR A 350 -20.00 32.64 -27.50
C TYR A 350 -21.14 31.61 -27.40
N CYS A 351 -22.38 32.07 -27.53
CA CYS A 351 -23.50 31.14 -27.67
C CYS A 351 -23.39 30.41 -29.02
N ARG A 352 -23.94 29.19 -29.09
CA ARG A 352 -23.87 28.34 -30.29
C ARG A 352 -24.27 29.05 -31.60
N PRO A 353 -25.32 29.90 -31.65
CA PRO A 353 -25.65 30.67 -32.85
C PRO A 353 -24.55 31.67 -33.25
N CYS A 354 -23.98 32.40 -32.29
CA CYS A 354 -22.90 33.36 -32.55
C CYS A 354 -21.62 32.68 -33.03
N TYR A 355 -21.32 31.48 -32.50
CA TYR A 355 -20.21 30.67 -32.96
C TYR A 355 -20.41 30.17 -34.39
N LEU A 356 -21.63 29.74 -34.74
CA LEU A 356 -21.97 29.24 -36.07
C LEU A 356 -22.19 30.34 -37.12
N SER A 357 -22.44 31.59 -36.70
CA SER A 357 -22.54 32.74 -37.61
C SER A 357 -21.18 33.29 -38.05
N LEU A 358 -20.07 32.73 -37.54
CA LEU A 358 -18.76 33.03 -38.06
C LEU A 358 -18.68 32.44 -39.48
N PRO A 359 -18.36 33.25 -40.51
CA PRO A 359 -18.42 32.81 -41.90
C PRO A 359 -17.57 31.56 -42.12
N GLU A 360 -18.17 30.54 -42.75
CA GLU A 360 -17.51 29.29 -43.09
C GLU A 360 -16.21 29.57 -43.84
N ARG A 361 -15.08 29.14 -43.27
CA ARG A 361 -13.77 29.24 -43.91
C ARG A 361 -13.65 28.15 -44.96
N GLU A 362 -13.24 28.53 -46.17
CA GLU A 362 -12.88 27.54 -47.20
C GLU A 362 -11.65 26.73 -46.76
N PRO A 363 -11.66 25.40 -46.97
CA PRO A 363 -10.54 24.53 -46.64
C PRO A 363 -9.40 24.75 -47.65
N GLY A 364 -8.42 25.59 -47.28
CA GLY A 364 -7.20 25.79 -48.09
C GLY A 364 -6.55 27.16 -48.04
N ALA A 365 -7.14 28.16 -47.39
CA ALA A 365 -6.50 29.48 -47.24
C ALA A 365 -5.39 29.45 -46.17
N GLU A 366 -4.17 29.83 -46.56
CA GLU A 366 -3.08 30.11 -45.62
C GLU A 366 -3.46 31.28 -44.70
N CYS A 367 -3.15 31.15 -43.40
CA CYS A 367 -3.59 32.09 -42.37
C CYS A 367 -2.99 33.50 -42.55
N PRO A 368 -3.79 34.58 -42.43
CA PRO A 368 -3.22 35.89 -42.11
C PRO A 368 -2.70 35.91 -40.66
N PRO A 369 -1.71 36.76 -40.35
CA PRO A 369 -1.06 36.77 -39.04
C PRO A 369 -2.01 37.15 -37.89
N PRO A 370 -1.74 36.64 -36.67
CA PRO A 370 -2.70 36.57 -35.56
C PRO A 370 -2.76 37.88 -34.75
N SER A 371 -3.13 39.01 -35.38
CA SER A 371 -3.21 40.30 -34.68
C SER A 371 -4.62 40.80 -34.38
N LEU A 372 -5.68 40.07 -34.77
CA LEU A 372 -7.04 40.63 -34.65
C LEU A 372 -8.08 39.81 -33.87
N PHE A 373 -7.87 38.53 -33.56
CA PHE A 373 -8.84 37.78 -32.74
C PHE A 373 -8.18 36.64 -31.95
N PRO A 374 -8.25 36.63 -30.59
CA PRO A 374 -7.68 35.58 -29.77
C PRO A 374 -8.62 34.36 -29.76
N ALA A 375 -8.54 33.54 -30.80
CA ALA A 375 -9.07 32.17 -30.76
C ALA A 375 -7.95 31.24 -30.26
N CYS A 376 -8.08 30.70 -29.04
CA CYS A 376 -7.09 29.82 -28.44
C CYS A 376 -6.98 28.49 -29.19
N VAL A 377 -5.93 28.35 -30.01
CA VAL A 377 -5.39 27.03 -30.36
C VAL A 377 -4.41 26.65 -29.24
N MET A 378 -4.71 25.56 -28.51
CA MET A 378 -3.79 24.97 -27.55
C MET A 378 -2.72 24.18 -28.31
N ASP A 379 -1.87 24.88 -29.06
CA ASP A 379 -0.73 24.23 -29.72
C ASP A 379 0.42 24.14 -28.72
N GLY A 380 0.84 22.92 -28.42
CA GLY A 380 1.85 22.58 -27.41
C GLY A 380 3.27 22.96 -27.82
N LYS A 381 3.51 24.24 -28.11
CA LYS A 381 4.85 24.79 -28.30
C LYS A 381 5.07 25.97 -27.36
N ASP A 382 6.19 25.87 -26.66
CA ASP A 382 6.66 26.75 -25.59
C ASP A 382 6.74 28.22 -26.01
N GLU A 383 5.63 28.95 -25.91
CA GLU A 383 5.71 30.40 -25.73
C GLU A 383 5.84 30.69 -24.24
N ARG A 384 7.02 31.21 -23.87
CA ARG A 384 7.32 31.66 -22.51
C ARG A 384 6.29 32.73 -22.15
N PHE A 385 5.34 32.37 -21.31
CA PHE A 385 4.41 33.30 -20.67
C PHE A 385 5.22 34.44 -20.06
N SER A 386 5.06 35.64 -20.64
CA SER A 386 5.59 36.88 -20.08
C SER A 386 5.02 37.04 -18.68
N THR A 387 5.93 37.26 -17.73
CA THR A 387 5.67 37.62 -16.34
C THR A 387 5.06 39.04 -16.27
N GLU A 388 3.80 39.19 -16.68
CA GLU A 388 2.98 40.30 -16.18
C GLU A 388 2.62 40.01 -14.72
N GLU A 389 2.60 41.07 -13.91
CA GLU A 389 2.46 41.07 -12.44
C GLU A 389 1.44 40.04 -11.94
N ARG A 390 1.95 38.95 -11.36
CA ARG A 390 1.13 37.97 -10.65
C ARG A 390 0.74 38.58 -9.31
N GLU A 391 -0.48 39.10 -9.24
CA GLU A 391 -1.13 39.42 -7.98
C GLU A 391 -1.16 38.15 -7.11
N GLY A 392 -0.32 38.12 -6.07
CA GLY A 392 -0.15 36.96 -5.20
C GLY A 392 -1.44 36.66 -4.45
N ARG A 393 -2.02 35.47 -4.64
CA ARG A 393 -3.15 35.01 -3.83
C ARG A 393 -2.63 34.40 -2.53
N ASP A 394 -3.27 34.75 -1.42
CA ASP A 394 -2.99 34.13 -0.13
C ASP A 394 -3.46 32.66 -0.14
N ILE A 395 -2.53 31.73 0.11
CA ILE A 395 -2.79 30.29 0.09
C ILE A 395 -2.45 29.69 1.45
N CYS A 396 -3.28 28.77 1.96
CA CYS A 396 -3.03 28.09 3.22
C CYS A 396 -1.86 27.12 3.10
N ARG A 397 -1.16 26.83 4.22
CA ARG A 397 0.03 25.97 4.24
C ARG A 397 -0.22 24.57 3.65
N ILE A 398 -1.41 24.01 3.85
CA ILE A 398 -1.81 22.70 3.31
C ILE A 398 -1.89 22.76 1.78
N CYS A 399 -2.59 23.75 1.22
CA CYS A 399 -2.66 23.93 -0.22
C CYS A 399 -1.31 24.34 -0.82
N ALA A 400 -0.49 25.10 -0.09
CA ALA A 400 0.86 25.46 -0.55
C ALA A 400 1.80 24.25 -0.63
N ALA A 401 1.62 23.25 0.22
CA ALA A 401 2.41 22.01 0.21
C ALA A 401 1.99 21.04 -0.91
N LYS A 402 0.80 21.23 -1.49
CA LYS A 402 0.31 20.42 -2.62
C LYS A 402 1.02 20.79 -3.92
N SER A 403 1.30 19.78 -4.74
CA SER A 403 1.83 20.01 -6.08
C SER A 403 0.85 20.82 -6.92
N ALA A 404 1.31 21.45 -8.02
CA ALA A 404 0.45 22.31 -8.85
C ALA A 404 -0.77 21.57 -9.43
N ASN A 405 -0.69 20.23 -9.55
CA ASN A 405 -1.79 19.40 -10.03
C ASN A 405 -2.79 18.99 -8.92
N GLU A 406 -2.42 19.16 -7.65
CA GLU A 406 -3.23 18.80 -6.48
C GLU A 406 -3.90 20.02 -5.81
N ARG A 407 -3.46 21.23 -6.18
CA ARG A 407 -4.04 22.52 -5.80
C ARG A 407 -5.23 22.83 -6.67
#